data_AF-A0A7C2DU84-F1
#
_entry.id   AF-A0A7C2DU84-F1
#
_cell.length_a   1.000
_cell.length_b   1.000
_cell.length_c   1.000
_cell.angle_alpha   90.00
_cell.angle_beta   90.00
_cell.angle_gamma   90.00
#
_symmetry.space_group_name_H-M   'P 1'
#
loop_
_entity.id
_entity.type
_entity.pdbx_description
1 polymer ?
#
loop_
_entity_poly.entity_id
_entity_poly.type
_entity_poly.pdbx_seq_one_letter_code
_entity_poly.pdbx_strand_id
1 'polypeptide(L)' 'VAFVATVYGVGIANLFLLPIANKLKNLISLEVNLKELTLEGLIAIANGENPRIIEARLRSFLGLND' A
#
# COMPACT_ATOMS: atom_id res chain seq x y z
N VAL A 1 -4.12 -40.27 -10.88
CA VAL A 1 -4.63 -39.07 -10.19
C VAL A 1 -3.64 -37.90 -10.10
N ALA A 2 -2.33 -38.09 -10.38
CA ALA A 2 -1.31 -37.03 -10.24
C ALA A 2 -1.50 -35.80 -11.16
N PHE A 3 -1.90 -36.00 -12.42
CA PHE A 3 -2.12 -34.92 -13.39
C PHE A 3 -3.27 -33.98 -12.98
N VAL A 4 -4.34 -34.55 -12.42
CA VAL A 4 -5.51 -33.80 -11.97
C VAL A 4 -5.16 -32.92 -10.77
N ALA A 5 -4.35 -33.43 -9.84
CA ALA A 5 -3.88 -32.65 -8.70
C ALA A 5 -3.02 -31.44 -9.13
N THR A 6 -2.20 -31.59 -10.17
CA THR A 6 -1.36 -30.49 -10.69
C THR A 6 -2.19 -29.42 -11.39
N VAL A 7 -3.17 -29.82 -12.20
CA VAL A 7 -4.08 -28.88 -12.88
C VAL A 7 -4.90 -28.07 -11.87
N TYR A 8 -5.48 -28.73 -10.86
CA TYR A 8 -6.21 -28.01 -9.81
C TYR A 8 -5.31 -27.12 -8.97
N GLY A 9 -4.09 -27.56 -8.64
CA GLY A 9 -3.13 -26.74 -7.88
C GLY A 9 -2.73 -25.46 -8.61
N VAL A 10 -2.25 -25.58 -9.85
CA VAL A 10 -1.82 -24.43 -10.66
C VAL A 10 -3.02 -23.55 -11.04
N GLY A 11 -4.18 -24.14 -11.33
CA GLY A 11 -5.41 -23.42 -11.62
C GLY A 11 -5.87 -22.57 -10.45
N ILE A 12 -5.97 -23.14 -9.24
CA ILE A 12 -6.42 -22.42 -8.05
C ILE A 12 -5.40 -21.35 -7.64
N ALA A 13 -4.10 -21.65 -7.72
CA ALA A 13 -3.04 -20.69 -7.43
C ALA A 13 -3.15 -19.42 -8.29
N ASN A 14 -3.24 -19.59 -9.61
CA ASN A 14 -3.21 -18.45 -10.53
C ASN A 14 -4.55 -17.72 -10.65
N LEU A 15 -5.69 -18.43 -10.58
CA LEU A 15 -7.00 -17.80 -10.72
C LEU A 15 -7.51 -17.16 -9.44
N PHE A 16 -7.12 -17.67 -8.26
CA PHE A 16 -7.69 -17.19 -6.99
C PHE A 16 -6.63 -16.64 -6.04
N LEU A 17 -5.60 -17.43 -5.69
CA LEU A 17 -4.65 -17.00 -4.64
C LEU A 17 -3.80 -15.80 -5.06
N LEU A 18 -3.27 -15.79 -6.28
CA LEU A 18 -2.48 -14.66 -6.79
C LEU A 18 -3.27 -13.33 -6.87
N PRO A 19 -4.48 -13.26 -7.45
CA PRO A 19 -5.23 -12.01 -7.47
C PRO A 19 -5.66 -11.55 -6.07
N ILE A 20 -6.00 -12.47 -5.17
CA ILE A 20 -6.29 -12.15 -3.76
C ILE A 20 -5.07 -11.55 -3.08
N ALA A 21 -3.89 -12.16 -3.25
CA ALA A 21 -2.64 -11.66 -2.67
C ALA A 21 -2.29 -10.26 -3.20
N ASN A 22 -2.44 -10.02 -4.50
CA ASN A 22 -2.19 -8.71 -5.09
C ASN A 22 -3.16 -7.65 -4.58
N LYS A 23 -4.46 -7.99 -4.46
CA LYS A 23 -5.46 -7.07 -3.90
C LYS A 23 -5.14 -6.71 -2.45
N LEU A 24 -4.77 -7.70 -1.64
CA LEU A 24 -4.40 -7.48 -0.25
C LEU A 24 -3.14 -6.61 -0.14
N LYS A 25 -2.12 -6.88 -0.97
CA LYS A 25 -0.91 -6.07 -1.02
C LYS A 25 -1.20 -4.62 -1.39
N ASN A 26 -2.13 -4.37 -2.31
CA ASN A 26 -2.53 -3.02 -2.68
C ASN A 26 -3.22 -2.28 -1.51
N LEU A 27 -4.11 -2.96 -0.79
CA LEU A 27 -4.77 -2.41 0.40
C LEU A 27 -3.76 -2.06 1.50
N ILE A 28 -2.82 -2.98 1.77
CA ILE A 28 -1.75 -2.76 2.74
C ILE A 28 -0.87 -1.59 2.30
N SER A 29 -0.51 -1.51 1.02
CA SER A 29 0.29 -0.41 0.50
C SER A 29 -0.38 0.94 0.75
N LEU A 30 -1.69 1.05 0.49
CA LEU A 30 -2.45 2.26 0.77
C LEU A 30 -2.44 2.62 2.28
N GLU A 31 -2.66 1.63 3.14
CA GLU A 31 -2.67 1.84 4.58
C GLU A 31 -1.29 2.25 5.13
N VAL A 32 -0.22 1.64 4.62
CA VAL A 32 1.15 1.99 4.99
C VAL A 32 1.47 3.42 4.57
N ASN A 33 1.11 3.82 3.35
CA ASN A 33 1.33 5.20 2.87
C ASN A 33 0.61 6.23 3.77
N LEU A 34 -0.63 5.96 4.20
CA LEU A 34 -1.35 6.85 5.12
C LEU A 34 -0.69 6.94 6.51
N LYS A 35 -0.15 5.83 7.02
CA LYS A 35 0.57 5.80 8.29
C LYS A 35 1.91 6.52 8.20
N GLU A 36 2.65 6.35 7.11
CA GLU A 36 3.89 7.07 6.84
C GLU A 36 3.65 8.58 6.77
N LEU A 37 2.60 9.01 6.06
CA LEU A 37 2.18 10.41 6.02
C LEU A 37 1.90 11.00 7.41
N THR A 38 1.19 10.24 8.24
CA THR A 38 0.85 10.67 9.60
C THR A 38 2.10 10.77 10.48
N LEU A 39 3.02 9.81 10.36
CA LEU A 39 4.29 9.81 11.09
C LEU A 39 5.17 10.98 10.68
N GLU A 40 5.32 11.22 9.37
CA GLU A 40 6.16 12.30 8.86
C GLU A 40 5.60 13.67 9.27
N GLY A 41 4.27 13.85 9.21
CA GLY A 41 3.61 15.04 9.73
C GLY A 41 3.85 15.26 11.23
N LEU A 42 3.75 14.19 12.04
CA LEU A 42 4.00 14.26 13.48
C LEU A 42 5.46 14.62 13.79
N ILE A 43 6.41 14.00 13.09
CA ILE A 43 7.84 14.29 13.23
C ILE A 43 8.14 15.74 12.86
N ALA A 44 7.56 16.26 11.77
CA ALA A 44 7.77 17.63 11.33
C ALA A 44 7.21 18.65 12.34
N ILE A 45 6.06 18.36 12.97
CA ILE A 45 5.50 19.16 14.06
C ILE A 45 6.43 19.13 15.29
N ALA A 46 6.93 17.96 15.67
CA ALA A 46 7.83 17.80 16.82
C ALA A 46 9.17 18.55 16.62
N ASN A 47 9.65 18.63 15.37
CA ASN A 47 10.84 19.39 15.01
C ASN A 47 10.60 20.90 14.91
N GLY A 48 9.35 21.37 15.04
CA GLY A 48 9.01 22.78 14.92
C GLY A 48 9.14 23.34 13.50
N GLU A 49 8.99 22.49 12.47
CA GLU A 49 9.00 22.95 11.09
C GLU A 49 7.82 23.91 10.82
N ASN A 50 8.00 24.85 9.90
CA ASN A 50 6.95 25.81 9.55
C ASN A 50 5.73 25.05 8.96
N PRO A 51 4.51 25.23 9.49
CA PRO A 51 3.31 24.51 9.03
C PRO A 51 3.08 24.56 7.52
N ARG A 52 3.51 25.65 6.89
CA ARG A 52 3.39 25.87 5.44
C ARG A 52 4.30 24.94 4.61
N ILE A 53 5.44 24.51 5.17
CA ILE A 53 6.35 23.53 4.56
C ILE A 53 5.80 22.12 4.76
N ILE A 54 5.28 21.84 5.96
CA ILE A 54 4.63 20.57 6.30
C ILE A 54 3.46 20.31 5.36
N GLU A 55 2.59 21.30 5.16
CA GLU A 55 1.46 21.22 4.22
C GLU A 55 1.90 20.97 2.78
N ALA A 56 2.98 21.62 2.33
CA ALA A 56 3.51 21.42 0.98
C ALA A 56 4.05 19.98 0.76
N ARG A 57 4.71 19.39 1.76
CA ARG A 57 5.18 17.99 1.70
C ARG A 57 4.00 17.00 1.74
N LEU A 58 3.07 17.17 2.67
CA LEU A 58 1.86 16.32 2.75
C LEU A 58 1.03 16.38 1.46
N ARG A 59 0.93 17.57 0.82
CA ARG A 59 0.27 17.72 -0.49
C ARG A 59 0.99 17.00 -1.62
N SER A 60 2.32 16.86 -1.60
CA SER A 60 3.03 16.11 -2.65
C SER A 60 2.80 14.60 -2.52
N PHE A 61 2.69 14.09 -1.30
CA PHE A 61 2.32 12.69 -1.04
C PHE A 61 0.86 12.37 -1.40
N LEU A 62 -0.04 13.33 -1.22
CA LEU A 62 -1.44 13.21 -1.68
C LEU A 62 -1.59 13.44 -3.19
N GLY A 63 -0.56 13.95 -3.87
CA GLY A 63 -0.59 14.46 -5.25
C GLY A 63 -0.26 13.44 -6.36
N LEU A 64 -0.57 12.15 -6.19
CA LEU A 64 -0.42 11.13 -7.25
C LEU A 64 -1.59 10.13 -7.25
N ASN A 65 -2.83 10.62 -7.39
CA ASN A 65 -4.00 9.79 -7.71
C ASN A 65 -5.06 10.55 -8.54
N ASP A 66 -4.60 11.35 -9.52
CA ASP A 66 -5.32 11.55 -10.78
C ASP A 66 -4.67 10.67 -11.86
#